data_AF-A0A2H4VLB0-F1
#
_entry.id   AF-A0A2H4VLB0-F1
#
_cell.length_a   1.000
_cell.length_b   1.000
_cell.length_c   1.000
_cell.angle_alpha   90.00
_cell.angle_beta   90.00
_cell.angle_gamma   90.00
#
_symmetry.space_group_name_H-M   'P 1'
#
loop_
_entity.id
_entity.type
_entity.pdbx_description
1 polymer ?
#
loop_
_entity_poly.entity_id
_entity_poly.type
_entity_poly.pdbx_seq_one_letter_code
_entity_poly.pdbx_strand_id
1 'polypeptide(L)'
;MNTKNYQSIILILILGTVTVSGCTYLTGTTATINKTSTGGNFENEWVKFQYPPELVILDQSNSTQCKLEIYNSSTPNIENMVGEVFYCKSNRTDLSCFTKRKSITIADKPGIKIEDGLQVCSYVFLNSEYTDVKTMIVNFDAQKYRDAYQKVADTVVVKKISS
;
A
#
# COMPACT_ATOMS: atom_id res chain seq x y z
N MET A 1 13.79 -13.79 -62.30
CA MET A 1 14.11 -13.02 -61.08
C MET A 1 14.31 -14.03 -59.96
N ASN A 2 15.56 -14.22 -59.55
CA ASN A 2 16.01 -15.18 -58.54
C ASN A 2 16.20 -14.45 -57.20
N THR A 3 15.60 -14.93 -56.12
CA THR A 3 16.02 -14.66 -54.73
C THR A 3 15.44 -15.76 -53.83
N LYS A 4 16.22 -16.82 -53.60
CA LYS A 4 17.01 -17.12 -52.38
C LYS A 4 16.21 -17.80 -51.26
N ASN A 5 16.45 -19.10 -51.13
CA ASN A 5 16.27 -19.89 -49.90
C ASN A 5 17.18 -19.33 -48.78
N TYR A 6 16.63 -19.14 -47.58
CA TYR A 6 17.40 -19.16 -46.33
C TYR A 6 16.64 -20.00 -45.29
N GLN A 7 17.07 -21.25 -45.16
CA GLN A 7 17.01 -22.01 -43.92
C GLN A 7 17.92 -21.30 -42.91
N SER A 8 17.45 -20.89 -41.73
CA SER A 8 18.31 -20.62 -40.57
C SER A 8 17.56 -20.58 -39.24
N ILE A 9 17.74 -21.68 -38.50
CA ILE A 9 18.13 -21.76 -37.08
C ILE A 9 17.10 -21.29 -36.05
N ILE A 10 16.41 -22.28 -35.49
CA ILE A 10 15.84 -22.27 -34.14
C ILE A 10 16.99 -22.01 -33.15
N LEU A 11 16.93 -20.91 -32.41
CA LEU A 11 17.76 -20.69 -31.22
C LEU A 11 16.84 -20.74 -30.00
N ILE A 12 16.82 -21.89 -29.33
CA ILE A 12 16.21 -22.07 -28.02
C ILE A 12 17.12 -21.37 -27.01
N LEU A 13 16.71 -20.20 -26.51
CA LEU A 13 17.36 -19.58 -25.37
C LEU A 13 16.70 -20.10 -24.09
N ILE A 14 17.33 -21.09 -23.47
CA ILE A 14 17.04 -21.48 -22.08
C ILE A 14 17.71 -20.43 -21.19
N LEU A 15 17.00 -19.36 -20.88
CA LEU A 15 17.36 -18.44 -19.80
C LEU A 15 16.70 -18.96 -18.52
N GLY A 16 17.46 -19.72 -17.75
CA GLY A 16 17.11 -20.07 -16.39
C GLY A 16 16.99 -18.80 -15.56
N THR A 17 15.78 -18.47 -15.13
CA THR A 17 15.58 -17.45 -14.11
C THR A 17 15.67 -18.12 -12.74
N VAL A 18 16.71 -17.68 -12.04
CA VAL A 18 16.93 -17.88 -10.61
C VAL A 18 15.62 -17.65 -9.87
N THR A 19 15.15 -18.65 -9.14
CA THR A 19 14.03 -18.52 -8.21
C THR A 19 14.45 -17.58 -7.09
N VAL A 20 14.09 -16.31 -7.22
CA VAL A 20 14.06 -15.38 -6.08
C VAL A 20 12.81 -15.76 -5.28
N SER A 21 12.99 -16.68 -4.34
CA SER A 21 11.96 -16.99 -3.34
C SER A 21 11.74 -15.77 -2.45
N GLY A 22 10.49 -15.34 -2.31
CA GLY A 22 10.09 -14.49 -1.19
C GLY A 22 9.62 -13.07 -1.53
N CYS A 23 8.90 -12.87 -2.63
CA CYS A 23 7.86 -11.83 -2.73
C CYS A 23 6.76 -12.39 -3.62
N THR A 24 5.84 -13.15 -3.04
CA THR A 24 4.60 -13.50 -3.74
C THR A 24 3.86 -12.19 -4.01
N TYR A 25 3.90 -11.72 -5.25
CA TYR A 25 2.80 -10.95 -5.79
C TYR A 25 1.54 -11.79 -5.55
N LEU A 26 0.69 -11.33 -4.64
CA LEU A 26 -0.64 -11.91 -4.47
C LEU A 26 -1.32 -11.79 -5.83
N THR A 27 -1.39 -12.91 -6.54
CA THR A 27 -2.22 -13.05 -7.74
C THR A 27 -3.63 -12.66 -7.33
N GLY A 28 -4.07 -11.50 -7.81
CA GLY A 28 -5.28 -10.84 -7.36
C GLY A 28 -6.48 -11.76 -7.53
N THR A 29 -7.03 -12.22 -6.41
CA THR A 29 -8.47 -12.36 -6.31
C THR A 29 -9.05 -11.00 -6.71
N THR A 30 -9.94 -10.99 -7.69
CA THR A 30 -10.71 -9.81 -8.10
C THR A 30 -11.18 -9.10 -6.84
N ALA A 31 -10.55 -7.97 -6.50
CA ALA A 31 -10.88 -7.27 -5.28
C ALA A 31 -12.36 -6.90 -5.38
N THR A 32 -13.18 -7.47 -4.49
CA THR A 32 -14.59 -7.07 -4.41
C THR A 32 -14.58 -5.63 -3.93
N ILE A 33 -14.86 -4.71 -4.85
CA ILE A 33 -14.99 -3.29 -4.54
C ILE A 33 -16.24 -3.17 -3.67
N ASN A 34 -16.03 -2.95 -2.38
CA ASN A 34 -17.12 -2.89 -1.42
C ASN A 34 -17.75 -1.49 -1.39
N LYS A 35 -16.97 -0.46 -1.70
CA LYS A 35 -17.46 0.93 -1.80
C LYS A 35 -16.44 1.85 -2.47
N THR A 36 -16.93 2.85 -3.21
CA THR A 36 -16.14 4.01 -3.64
C THR A 36 -16.65 5.24 -2.88
N SER A 37 -15.74 6.02 -2.28
CA SER A 37 -16.08 7.23 -1.51
C SER A 37 -15.48 8.48 -2.13
N THR A 38 -16.28 9.54 -2.18
CA THR A 38 -15.90 10.90 -2.60
C THR A 38 -16.40 11.90 -1.55
N GLY A 39 -15.71 13.03 -1.35
CA GLY A 39 -16.15 14.06 -0.39
C GLY A 39 -15.38 14.14 0.93
N GLY A 40 -14.15 13.62 0.96
CA GLY A 40 -13.15 13.97 1.98
C GLY A 40 -13.32 13.37 3.38
N ASN A 41 -14.27 12.45 3.56
CA ASN A 41 -14.42 11.67 4.78
C ASN A 41 -14.66 10.20 4.40
N PHE A 42 -14.02 9.29 5.13
CA PHE A 42 -14.18 7.84 4.94
C PHE A 42 -14.40 7.16 6.27
N GLU A 43 -15.28 6.17 6.28
CA GLU A 43 -15.53 5.31 7.42
C GLU A 43 -15.99 3.92 6.96
N ASN A 44 -15.37 2.88 7.53
CA ASN A 44 -15.84 1.50 7.46
C ASN A 44 -15.72 0.83 8.85
N GLU A 45 -15.79 -0.51 8.91
CA GLU A 45 -15.67 -1.23 10.18
C GLU A 45 -14.26 -1.14 10.80
N TRP A 46 -13.24 -0.85 10.00
CA TRP A 46 -11.83 -0.88 10.39
C TRP A 46 -11.28 0.46 10.84
N VAL A 47 -11.58 1.51 10.08
CA VAL A 47 -11.04 2.85 10.28
C VAL A 47 -12.07 3.92 9.93
N LYS A 48 -11.82 5.12 10.44
CA LYS A 48 -12.39 6.37 9.92
C LYS A 48 -11.31 7.43 9.83
N PHE A 49 -11.37 8.29 8.82
CA PHE A 49 -10.43 9.41 8.64
C PHE A 49 -10.97 10.44 7.67
N GLN A 50 -10.33 11.61 7.64
CA GLN A 50 -10.53 12.65 6.64
C GLN A 50 -9.41 12.63 5.60
N TYR A 51 -9.74 13.09 4.39
CA TYR A 51 -8.80 13.17 3.28
C TYR A 51 -9.19 14.33 2.35
N PRO A 52 -8.29 14.82 1.47
CA PRO A 52 -8.66 15.85 0.51
C PRO A 52 -9.81 15.41 -0.41
N PRO A 53 -10.89 16.22 -0.55
CA PRO A 53 -12.13 15.80 -1.20
C PRO A 53 -12.00 15.47 -2.70
N GLU A 54 -10.93 15.91 -3.35
CA GLU A 54 -10.56 15.59 -4.74
C GLU A 54 -10.08 14.15 -4.93
N LEU A 55 -9.69 13.46 -3.86
CA LEU A 55 -9.27 12.07 -3.93
C LEU A 55 -10.48 11.13 -3.88
N VAL A 56 -10.25 9.91 -4.36
CA VAL A 56 -11.23 8.83 -4.40
C VAL A 56 -10.68 7.68 -3.57
N ILE A 57 -11.51 7.14 -2.68
CA ILE A 57 -11.14 5.96 -1.89
C ILE A 57 -11.90 4.75 -2.39
N LEU A 58 -11.15 3.70 -2.68
CA LEU A 58 -11.65 2.38 -3.02
C LEU A 58 -11.51 1.45 -1.81
N ASP A 59 -12.64 1.03 -1.24
CA ASP A 59 -12.67 0.08 -0.13
C ASP A 59 -12.64 -1.36 -0.65
N GLN A 60 -11.52 -2.04 -0.42
CA GLN A 60 -11.32 -3.47 -0.69
C GLN A 60 -11.19 -4.28 0.62
N SER A 61 -11.57 -3.68 1.75
CA SER A 61 -11.56 -4.34 3.06
C SER A 61 -12.61 -5.44 3.11
N ASN A 62 -12.36 -6.53 3.82
CA ASN A 62 -13.34 -7.58 4.08
C ASN A 62 -13.40 -7.87 5.59
N SER A 63 -14.06 -8.95 5.99
CA SER A 63 -14.24 -9.30 7.41
C SER A 63 -12.93 -9.58 8.16
N THR A 64 -11.84 -9.92 7.46
CA THR A 64 -10.55 -10.29 8.04
C THR A 64 -9.41 -9.28 7.79
N GLN A 65 -9.55 -8.39 6.80
CA GLN A 65 -8.51 -7.42 6.46
C GLN A 65 -9.06 -6.03 6.13
N CYS A 66 -8.28 -4.99 6.48
CA CYS A 66 -8.46 -3.65 5.93
C CYS A 66 -7.53 -3.45 4.75
N LYS A 67 -8.08 -3.04 3.60
CA LYS A 67 -7.34 -2.64 2.42
C LYS A 67 -8.07 -1.50 1.72
N LEU A 68 -7.49 -0.31 1.77
CA LEU A 68 -8.00 0.89 1.14
C LEU A 68 -6.98 1.38 0.13
N GLU A 69 -7.44 1.66 -1.08
CA GLU A 69 -6.63 2.27 -2.13
C GLU A 69 -7.14 3.68 -2.38
N ILE A 70 -6.22 4.64 -2.55
CA ILE A 70 -6.51 6.06 -2.68
C ILE A 70 -6.03 6.51 -4.05
N TYR A 71 -6.91 7.16 -4.80
CA TYR A 71 -6.68 7.59 -6.17
C TYR A 71 -6.91 9.10 -6.32
N ASN A 72 -6.20 9.75 -7.24
CA ASN A 72 -6.44 11.15 -7.63
C ASN A 72 -7.51 11.30 -8.73
N SER A 73 -8.17 10.21 -9.10
CA SER A 73 -9.14 10.15 -10.18
C SER A 73 -10.17 9.06 -9.88
N SER A 74 -11.36 9.19 -10.46
CA SER A 74 -12.39 8.14 -10.40
C SER A 74 -12.05 6.91 -11.25
N THR A 75 -10.97 6.93 -12.04
CA THR A 75 -10.47 5.78 -12.81
C THR A 75 -9.39 5.03 -12.01
N PRO A 76 -9.70 3.86 -11.41
CA PRO A 76 -8.78 3.15 -10.53
C PRO A 76 -7.74 2.35 -11.35
N ASN A 77 -6.65 3.00 -11.72
CA ASN A 77 -5.50 2.39 -12.36
C ASN A 77 -4.22 2.78 -11.62
N ILE A 78 -3.12 2.07 -11.88
CA ILE A 78 -1.86 2.28 -11.15
C ILE A 78 -1.28 3.69 -11.32
N GLU A 79 -1.55 4.34 -12.46
CA GLU A 79 -1.07 5.71 -12.74
C GLU A 79 -1.79 6.77 -11.88
N ASN A 80 -3.03 6.48 -11.50
CA ASN A 80 -3.85 7.34 -10.65
C ASN A 80 -3.77 6.97 -9.17
N MET A 81 -3.11 5.87 -8.81
CA MET A 81 -2.97 5.45 -7.42
C MET A 81 -1.97 6.37 -6.71
N VAL A 82 -2.42 7.00 -5.62
CA VAL A 82 -1.61 7.98 -4.87
C VAL A 82 -1.23 7.48 -3.50
N GLY A 83 -1.95 6.49 -2.98
CA GLY A 83 -1.66 5.92 -1.69
C GLY A 83 -2.55 4.74 -1.33
N GLU A 84 -2.28 4.19 -0.17
CA GLU A 84 -2.96 3.03 0.39
C GLU A 84 -2.96 3.08 1.91
N VAL A 85 -4.01 2.53 2.51
CA VAL A 85 -4.10 2.26 3.94
C VAL A 85 -4.49 0.81 4.11
N PHE A 86 -3.62 0.02 4.74
CA PHE A 86 -3.90 -1.41 4.95
C PHE A 86 -3.28 -1.93 6.24
N TYR A 87 -3.87 -3.03 6.73
CA TYR A 87 -3.29 -3.78 7.84
C TYR A 87 -2.48 -4.97 7.34
N CYS A 88 -1.33 -5.20 7.96
CA CYS A 88 -0.59 -6.44 7.78
C CYS A 88 -0.04 -6.95 9.13
N LYS A 89 0.11 -8.27 9.23
CA LYS A 89 1.02 -8.87 10.21
C LYS A 89 2.42 -8.77 9.62
N SER A 90 3.33 -8.12 10.33
CA SER A 90 4.70 -7.97 9.86
C SER A 90 5.67 -8.40 10.95
N ASN A 91 6.69 -9.15 10.53
CA ASN A 91 7.91 -9.31 11.32
C ASN A 91 8.89 -8.15 11.08
N ARG A 92 8.41 -6.99 10.57
CA ARG A 92 9.23 -5.79 10.32
C ARG A 92 9.55 -5.05 11.61
N THR A 93 10.03 -5.77 12.63
CA THR A 93 10.73 -5.15 13.76
C THR A 93 12.06 -4.56 13.34
N ASP A 94 12.62 -5.01 12.20
CA ASP A 94 13.81 -4.40 11.61
C ASP A 94 13.48 -3.36 10.52
N LEU A 95 13.33 -2.10 10.95
CA LEU A 95 13.25 -0.91 10.09
C LEU A 95 14.60 -0.16 10.06
N SER A 96 15.73 -0.84 10.30
CA SER A 96 17.07 -0.23 10.33
C SER A 96 17.59 0.19 8.96
N CYS A 97 17.10 -0.41 7.88
CA CYS A 97 17.48 -0.04 6.52
C CYS A 97 16.99 1.35 6.11
N PHE A 98 16.02 1.93 6.83
CA PHE A 98 15.51 3.27 6.57
C PHE A 98 16.26 4.31 7.39
N THR A 99 17.11 5.10 6.72
CA THR A 99 17.97 6.11 7.35
C THR A 99 17.21 7.37 7.77
N LYS A 100 16.03 7.64 7.19
CA LYS A 100 15.16 8.79 7.49
C LYS A 100 13.89 8.37 8.23
N ARG A 101 14.07 7.75 9.41
CA ARG A 101 12.97 7.32 10.29
C ARG A 101 12.72 8.29 11.43
N LYS A 102 11.46 8.52 11.78
CA LYS A 102 11.04 9.32 12.93
C LYS A 102 9.98 8.58 13.72
N SER A 103 10.11 8.55 15.05
CA SER A 103 9.03 8.10 15.93
C SER A 103 7.86 9.08 15.84
N ILE A 104 6.65 8.53 15.74
CA ILE A 104 5.40 9.28 15.62
C ILE A 104 4.31 8.62 16.46
N THR A 105 3.22 9.35 16.66
CA THR A 105 1.98 8.81 17.22
C THR A 105 0.86 9.10 16.24
N ILE A 106 0.10 8.07 15.86
CA ILE A 106 -1.09 8.18 15.00
C ILE A 106 -2.21 7.40 15.68
N ALA A 107 -3.39 8.01 15.81
CA ALA A 107 -4.54 7.38 16.48
C ALA A 107 -4.21 6.85 17.89
N ASP A 108 -3.44 7.62 18.68
CA ASP A 108 -2.92 7.27 20.01
C ASP A 108 -2.04 6.00 20.06
N LYS A 109 -1.55 5.56 18.89
CA LYS A 109 -0.69 4.39 18.76
C LYS A 109 0.72 4.79 18.35
N PRO A 110 1.75 4.19 18.95
CA PRO A 110 3.11 4.45 18.56
C PRO A 110 3.35 3.97 17.14
N GLY A 111 4.22 4.66 16.41
CA GLY A 111 4.58 4.28 15.07
C GLY A 111 5.91 4.86 14.62
N ILE A 112 6.29 4.50 13.41
CA ILE A 112 7.49 4.99 12.73
C ILE A 112 7.08 5.57 11.38
N LYS A 113 7.43 6.83 11.16
CA LYS A 113 7.34 7.51 9.87
C LYS A 113 8.64 7.39 9.12
N ILE A 114 8.56 7.05 7.85
CA ILE A 114 9.67 7.04 6.90
C ILE A 114 9.34 8.02 5.78
N GLU A 115 10.27 8.92 5.51
CA GLU A 115 10.20 9.87 4.39
C GLU A 115 11.39 9.61 3.47
N ASP A 116 11.15 8.87 2.40
CA ASP A 116 12.16 8.54 1.40
C ASP A 116 11.72 9.10 0.05
N GLY A 117 11.95 10.40 -0.17
CA GLY A 117 11.93 11.18 -1.44
C GLY A 117 10.79 10.95 -2.46
N LEU A 118 10.53 9.70 -2.78
CA LEU A 118 9.47 9.12 -3.59
C LEU A 118 8.24 8.69 -2.75
N GLN A 119 8.41 8.30 -1.48
CA GLN A 119 7.31 7.79 -0.64
C GLN A 119 7.33 8.35 0.79
N VAL A 120 6.13 8.65 1.31
CA VAL A 120 5.91 8.90 2.74
C VAL A 120 5.08 7.74 3.27
N CYS A 121 5.67 7.01 4.21
CA CYS A 121 5.09 5.80 4.76
C CYS A 121 5.05 5.89 6.29
N SER A 122 4.00 5.41 6.92
CA SER A 122 3.93 5.24 8.37
C SER A 122 3.53 3.84 8.76
N TYR A 123 4.33 3.25 9.63
CA TYR A 123 4.10 1.98 10.29
C TYR A 123 3.52 2.30 11.67
N VAL A 124 2.21 2.11 11.86
CA VAL A 124 1.54 2.32 13.15
C VAL A 124 1.37 0.97 13.83
N PHE A 125 2.00 0.80 15.00
CA PHE A 125 1.99 -0.46 15.74
C PHE A 125 0.70 -0.59 16.55
N LEU A 126 -0.05 -1.67 16.30
CA LEU A 126 -1.37 -1.90 16.88
C LEU A 126 -1.34 -2.85 18.08
N ASN A 127 -0.26 -3.62 18.23
CA ASN A 127 0.07 -4.44 19.39
C ASN A 127 1.51 -4.12 19.85
N SER A 128 1.84 -4.50 21.08
CA SER A 128 3.17 -4.33 21.69
C SER A 128 4.05 -5.59 21.58
N GLU A 129 3.62 -6.58 20.80
CA GLU A 129 4.33 -7.85 20.67
C GLU A 129 5.61 -7.65 19.85
N TYR A 130 6.66 -8.42 20.16
CA TYR A 130 7.95 -8.30 19.46
C TYR A 130 8.01 -9.13 18.17
N THR A 131 7.10 -10.09 18.02
CA THR A 131 6.89 -10.92 16.83
C THR A 131 5.44 -10.77 16.40
N ASP A 132 5.14 -10.86 15.10
CA ASP A 132 3.78 -10.66 14.58
C ASP A 132 3.15 -9.30 14.92
N VAL A 133 3.95 -8.23 14.77
CA VAL A 133 3.47 -6.86 14.99
C VAL A 133 2.36 -6.56 13.99
N LYS A 134 1.15 -6.35 14.50
CA LYS A 134 0.01 -5.87 13.74
C LYS A 134 0.28 -4.41 13.41
N THR A 135 0.40 -4.12 12.12
CA THR A 135 0.82 -2.81 11.66
C THR A 135 -0.22 -2.24 10.70
N MET A 136 -0.61 -0.98 10.92
CA MET A 136 -1.25 -0.18 9.89
C MET A 136 -0.17 0.50 9.06
N ILE A 137 -0.22 0.30 7.76
CA ILE A 137 0.65 1.01 6.82
C ILE A 137 -0.17 2.07 6.12
N VAL A 138 0.27 3.32 6.24
CA VAL A 138 -0.26 4.49 5.52
C VAL A 138 0.81 4.94 4.54
N ASN A 139 0.62 4.72 3.25
CA ASN A 139 1.64 4.94 2.22
C ASN A 139 1.14 5.87 1.12
N PHE A 140 1.95 6.85 0.72
CA PHE A 140 1.62 7.82 -0.33
C PHE A 140 2.84 8.20 -1.16
N ASP A 141 2.61 8.62 -2.42
CA ASP A 141 3.63 9.32 -3.23
C ASP A 141 4.00 10.65 -2.56
N ALA A 142 5.25 10.72 -2.10
CA ALA A 142 5.78 11.84 -1.32
C ALA A 142 5.86 13.16 -2.09
N GLN A 143 6.02 13.09 -3.41
CA GLN A 143 6.29 14.28 -4.22
C GLN A 143 5.04 15.10 -4.44
N LYS A 144 3.88 14.43 -4.52
CA LYS A 144 2.62 15.06 -4.91
C LYS A 144 1.58 15.05 -3.80
N TYR A 145 1.60 14.09 -2.89
CA TYR A 145 0.48 13.85 -1.96
C TYR A 145 0.89 13.83 -0.49
N ARG A 146 1.95 14.57 -0.13
CA ARG A 146 2.38 14.71 1.26
C ARG A 146 1.31 15.31 2.18
N ASP A 147 0.57 16.30 1.70
CA ASP A 147 -0.51 16.94 2.47
C ASP A 147 -1.69 16.00 2.67
N ALA A 148 -2.01 15.19 1.66
CA ALA A 148 -3.03 14.14 1.77
C ALA A 148 -2.63 13.10 2.82
N TYR A 149 -1.38 12.62 2.78
CA TYR A 149 -0.82 11.75 3.82
C TYR A 149 -0.99 12.38 5.22
N GLN A 150 -0.60 13.65 5.38
CA GLN A 150 -0.65 14.32 6.68
C GLN A 150 -2.09 14.44 7.18
N LYS A 151 -3.02 14.79 6.29
CA LYS A 151 -4.45 14.88 6.61
C LYS A 151 -5.02 13.53 7.09
N VAL A 152 -4.65 12.43 6.44
CA VAL A 152 -5.05 11.09 6.86
C VAL A 152 -4.41 10.74 8.20
N ALA A 153 -3.11 10.96 8.37
CA ALA A 153 -2.38 10.67 9.60
C ALA A 153 -2.94 11.41 10.82
N ASP A 154 -3.34 12.67 10.66
CA ASP A 154 -3.86 13.52 11.75
C ASP A 154 -5.29 13.15 12.17
N THR A 155 -6.05 12.50 11.30
CA THR A 155 -7.50 12.30 11.49
C THR A 155 -7.93 10.84 11.59
N VAL A 156 -7.01 9.92 11.32
CA VAL A 156 -7.33 8.49 11.36
C VAL A 156 -7.61 8.02 12.78
N VAL A 157 -8.68 7.24 12.89
CA VAL A 157 -9.08 6.51 14.09
C VAL A 157 -9.23 5.04 13.73
N VAL A 158 -8.55 4.18 14.48
CA VAL A 158 -8.64 2.72 14.36
C VAL A 158 -9.85 2.23 15.15
N LYS A 159 -10.82 1.61 14.46
CA LYS A 159 -12.06 1.08 15.05
C LYS A 159 -11.98 -0.41 15.35
N LYS A 160 -11.31 -1.18 14.49
CA LYS A 160 -11.15 -2.63 14.63
C LYS A 160 -9.68 -3.00 14.45
N ILE A 161 -9.18 -3.84 15.35
CA ILE A 161 -7.85 -4.44 15.28
C ILE A 161 -8.07 -5.92 14.94
N SER A 162 -7.51 -6.37 13.82
CA SER A 162 -7.61 -7.79 13.41
C SER A 162 -6.94 -8.68 14.44
N SER A 163 -7.50 -9.87 14.71
CA SER A 163 -6.96 -10.86 15.65
C SER A 163 -5.71 -11.57 15.14
#